data_AF-A0A949SLG4-F1
#
_entry.id   AF-A0A949SLG4-F1
#
_cell.length_a   1.000
_cell.length_b   1.000
_cell.length_c   1.000
_cell.angle_alpha   90.00
_cell.angle_beta   90.00
_cell.angle_gamma   90.00
#
_symmetry.space_group_name_H-M   'P 1'
#
loop_
_entity.id
_entity.type
_entity.pdbx_description
1 polymer ?
#
loop_
_entity_poly.entity_id
_entity_poly.type
_entity_poly.pdbx_seq_one_letter_code
_entity_poly.pdbx_strand_id
1 'polypeptide(L)'
;MSGEAADAKHEGQHAPEGAGRSWLALIRPSVLAVAAMLVSLAFSSTWPPANQLLLHRSVDLLVLVMYFWEFARHRPSFFEFSGISLTSAGFLFLVFKGAWLMPVVIMVMAVLWLLLTWVAQQWPLQRGLTMAALFWVILRLTMMALRMGGHLGPEDPWPRAVDLGFLALLSVIALTSSRAWHGRRFAVPVPGQFQAGFFSAPLVVAVMLKLWPWGHPLSGAAQGWVDAGFALLAAVTAWSARRWTWGGLRWMPPALLIMPVNQVALGLYAKVSSNTLVPLLHQLSGLLVFCLAFLWASLVWAELWRNERSPATP
;
A
#
# COMPACT_ATOMS: atom_id res chain seq x y z
N MET A 1 -10.67 -46.97 -51.57
CA MET A 1 -10.04 -46.21 -52.65
C MET A 1 -10.48 -44.76 -52.46
N SER A 2 -9.76 -43.99 -51.64
CA SER A 2 -8.48 -43.29 -51.91
C SER A 2 -8.72 -41.93 -52.61
N GLY A 3 -8.30 -40.86 -51.95
CA GLY A 3 -8.39 -39.45 -52.37
C GLY A 3 -8.58 -38.55 -51.15
N GLU A 4 -7.61 -38.40 -50.24
CA GLU A 4 -6.48 -37.42 -50.32
C GLU A 4 -6.99 -36.00 -50.65
N ALA A 5 -7.23 -35.13 -49.66
CA ALA A 5 -6.26 -34.31 -48.92
C ALA A 5 -5.57 -33.20 -49.77
N ALA A 6 -6.15 -32.00 -49.74
CA ALA A 6 -5.56 -30.66 -49.94
C ALA A 6 -6.77 -29.69 -49.98
N ASP A 7 -6.86 -28.55 -49.33
CA ASP A 7 -5.87 -27.49 -49.27
C ASP A 7 -6.27 -26.55 -48.11
N ALA A 8 -5.63 -26.72 -46.95
CA ALA A 8 -5.72 -25.77 -45.85
C ALA A 8 -4.68 -24.67 -46.09
N LYS A 9 -5.07 -23.63 -46.84
CA LYS A 9 -4.26 -22.43 -47.06
C LYS A 9 -5.05 -21.18 -46.71
N HIS A 10 -4.94 -20.79 -45.45
CA HIS A 10 -4.63 -19.41 -45.03
C HIS A 10 -4.50 -19.37 -43.51
N GLU A 11 -3.41 -19.93 -43.00
CA GLU A 11 -2.81 -19.44 -41.77
C GLU A 11 -2.39 -17.98 -42.04
N GLY A 12 -3.29 -17.07 -41.69
CA GLY A 12 -2.94 -15.68 -41.47
C GLY A 12 -1.88 -15.66 -40.37
N GLN A 13 -0.64 -15.44 -40.80
CA GLN A 13 0.49 -15.11 -39.95
C GLN A 13 0.09 -13.93 -39.07
N HIS A 14 -0.37 -14.22 -37.85
CA HIS A 14 -0.25 -13.29 -36.75
C HIS A 14 1.25 -13.11 -36.51
N ALA A 15 1.78 -12.07 -37.14
CA ALA A 15 3.12 -11.57 -36.86
C ALA A 15 3.29 -11.51 -35.34
N PRO A 16 4.41 -12.02 -34.79
CA PRO A 16 4.69 -11.83 -33.39
C PRO A 16 4.83 -10.32 -33.18
N GLU A 17 3.95 -9.73 -32.37
CA GLU A 17 4.10 -8.38 -31.80
C GLU A 17 5.34 -8.38 -30.86
N GLY A 18 6.51 -8.54 -31.47
CA GLY A 18 7.82 -8.24 -30.93
C GLY A 18 8.22 -6.85 -31.40
N ALA A 19 7.47 -5.82 -30.99
CA ALA A 19 7.83 -4.43 -31.24
C ALA A 19 7.71 -3.65 -29.94
N GLY A 20 8.86 -3.43 -29.30
CA GLY A 20 9.03 -2.41 -28.27
C GLY A 20 8.13 -2.52 -27.06
N ARG A 21 8.34 -3.54 -26.20
CA ARG A 21 7.94 -3.44 -24.78
C ARG A 21 8.76 -2.31 -24.15
N SER A 22 8.31 -1.08 -24.35
CA SER A 22 8.87 0.11 -23.72
C SER A 22 8.95 -0.16 -22.22
N TRP A 23 10.16 -0.13 -21.66
CA TRP A 23 10.38 -0.26 -20.21
C TRP A 23 9.53 0.75 -19.42
N LEU A 24 9.12 1.86 -20.05
CA LEU A 24 8.22 2.86 -19.50
C LEU A 24 6.77 2.35 -19.32
N ALA A 25 6.32 1.38 -20.11
CA ALA A 25 5.03 0.70 -19.89
C ALA A 25 5.07 -0.28 -18.69
N LEU A 26 6.28 -0.62 -18.23
CA LEU A 26 6.50 -1.55 -17.11
C LEU A 26 6.49 -0.83 -15.76
N ILE A 27 6.92 0.43 -15.73
CA ILE A 27 6.88 1.25 -14.53
C ILE A 27 5.51 1.92 -14.44
N ARG A 28 4.56 1.20 -13.82
CA ARG A 28 3.26 1.80 -13.51
C ARG A 28 3.45 2.95 -12.53
N PRO A 29 2.72 4.07 -12.70
CA PRO A 29 2.85 5.21 -11.80
C PRO A 29 2.63 4.83 -10.32
N SER A 30 1.76 3.85 -10.04
CA SER A 30 1.53 3.30 -8.69
C SER A 30 2.77 2.71 -8.04
N VAL A 31 3.63 2.05 -8.81
CA VAL A 31 4.91 1.52 -8.31
C VAL A 31 5.87 2.67 -7.99
N LEU A 32 5.88 3.72 -8.81
CA LEU A 32 6.68 4.92 -8.54
C LEU A 32 6.22 5.65 -7.28
N ALA A 33 4.91 5.78 -7.05
CA ALA A 33 4.40 6.39 -5.82
C ALA A 33 4.78 5.58 -4.58
N VAL A 34 4.69 4.24 -4.62
CA VAL A 34 5.17 3.39 -3.52
C VAL A 34 6.67 3.58 -3.30
N ALA A 35 7.48 3.54 -4.35
CA ALA A 35 8.93 3.73 -4.26
C ALA A 35 9.29 5.12 -3.70
N ALA A 36 8.64 6.17 -4.20
CA ALA A 36 8.85 7.54 -3.74
C ALA A 36 8.43 7.71 -2.27
N MET A 37 7.34 7.07 -1.85
CA MET A 37 6.90 7.08 -0.45
C MET A 37 7.85 6.31 0.47
N LEU A 38 8.38 5.16 0.04
CA LEU A 38 9.39 4.40 0.78
C LEU A 38 10.66 5.22 1.00
N VAL A 39 11.15 5.86 -0.07
CA VAL A 39 12.28 6.78 -0.03
C VAL A 39 11.97 7.94 0.91
N SER A 40 10.82 8.59 0.75
CA SER A 40 10.41 9.71 1.61
C SER A 40 10.43 9.37 3.09
N LEU A 41 9.88 8.20 3.46
CA LEU A 41 9.85 7.76 4.85
C LEU A 41 11.24 7.40 5.38
N ALA A 42 12.07 6.71 4.60
CA ALA A 42 13.41 6.34 5.04
C ALA A 42 14.38 7.54 5.15
N PHE A 43 14.20 8.58 4.34
CA PHE A 43 15.02 9.80 4.43
C PHE A 43 14.48 10.83 5.44
N SER A 44 13.24 10.68 5.90
CA SER A 44 12.61 11.59 6.87
C SER A 44 13.40 11.77 8.17
N SER A 45 14.19 10.79 8.60
CA SER A 45 15.00 10.92 9.82
C SER A 45 16.39 11.52 9.60
N THR A 46 16.86 11.61 8.36
CA THR A 46 18.25 11.99 8.05
C THR A 46 18.37 13.35 7.39
N TRP A 47 17.29 13.85 6.78
CA TRP A 47 17.31 15.10 6.02
C TRP A 47 16.91 16.31 6.84
N PRO A 48 17.35 17.52 6.48
CA PRO A 48 16.85 18.76 7.07
C PRO A 48 15.33 18.91 6.86
N PRO A 49 14.59 19.56 7.80
CA PRO A 49 13.13 19.69 7.73
C PRO A 49 12.59 20.28 6.42
N ALA A 50 13.31 21.24 5.83
CA ALA A 50 12.93 21.86 4.56
C ALA A 50 12.94 20.86 3.39
N ASN A 51 13.94 19.96 3.36
CA ASN A 51 14.05 18.94 2.31
C ASN A 51 13.04 17.82 2.50
N GLN A 52 12.75 17.46 3.76
CA GLN A 52 11.66 16.52 4.07
C GLN A 52 10.33 17.05 3.53
N LEU A 53 10.01 18.32 3.83
CA LEU A 53 8.82 18.99 3.33
C LEU A 53 8.74 18.92 1.80
N LEU A 54 9.80 19.32 1.10
CA LEU A 54 9.83 19.29 -0.36
C LEU A 54 9.62 17.88 -0.91
N LEU A 55 10.23 16.86 -0.29
CA LEU A 55 10.07 15.47 -0.68
C LEU A 55 8.64 14.97 -0.48
N HIS A 56 8.04 15.22 0.69
CA HIS A 56 6.64 14.88 0.98
C HIS A 56 5.68 15.51 -0.04
N ARG A 57 5.89 16.78 -0.38
CA ARG A 57 5.08 17.49 -1.39
C ARG A 57 5.26 16.94 -2.80
N SER A 58 6.47 16.52 -3.13
CA SER A 58 6.76 15.89 -4.42
C SER A 58 6.06 14.54 -4.54
N VAL A 59 5.99 13.75 -3.45
CA VAL A 59 5.21 12.51 -3.40
C VAL A 59 3.71 12.80 -3.51
N ASP A 60 3.19 13.78 -2.76
CA ASP A 60 1.78 14.17 -2.82
C ASP A 60 1.38 14.63 -4.23
N LEU A 61 2.22 15.44 -4.87
CA LEU A 61 2.03 15.89 -6.25
C LEU A 61 2.09 14.72 -7.23
N LEU A 62 3.03 13.79 -7.07
CA LEU A 62 3.11 12.59 -7.89
C LEU A 62 1.82 11.78 -7.79
N VAL A 63 1.31 11.55 -6.58
CA VAL A 63 0.04 10.84 -6.36
C VAL A 63 -1.13 11.60 -6.97
N LEU A 64 -1.15 12.93 -6.85
CA LEU A 64 -2.18 13.75 -7.47
C LEU A 64 -2.15 13.64 -9.01
N VAL A 65 -0.96 13.69 -9.63
CA VAL A 65 -0.78 13.50 -11.08
C VAL A 65 -1.23 12.10 -11.51
N MET A 66 -0.89 11.08 -10.75
CA MET A 66 -1.37 9.72 -11.00
C MET A 66 -2.87 9.59 -10.90
N TYR A 67 -3.45 10.23 -9.88
CA TYR A 67 -4.89 10.29 -9.73
C TYR A 67 -5.51 10.98 -10.93
N PHE A 68 -5.01 12.14 -11.35
CA PHE A 68 -5.49 12.84 -12.55
C PHE A 68 -5.39 11.98 -13.80
N TRP A 69 -4.33 11.18 -13.93
CA TRP A 69 -4.19 10.24 -15.04
C TRP A 69 -5.28 9.16 -15.04
N GLU A 70 -5.53 8.51 -13.90
CA GLU A 70 -6.62 7.52 -13.79
C GLU A 70 -8.01 8.15 -13.86
N PHE A 71 -8.15 9.38 -13.37
CA PHE A 71 -9.35 10.20 -13.46
C PHE A 71 -9.68 10.48 -14.93
N ALA A 72 -8.71 10.97 -15.71
CA ALA A 72 -8.86 11.22 -17.14
C ALA A 72 -9.28 9.95 -17.91
N ARG A 73 -8.79 8.78 -17.47
CA ARG A 73 -9.13 7.48 -18.08
C ARG A 73 -10.57 7.04 -17.84
N HIS A 74 -11.13 7.34 -16.67
CA HIS A 74 -12.46 6.86 -16.26
C HIS A 74 -13.60 7.86 -16.47
N ARG A 75 -13.32 9.05 -17.05
CA ARG A 75 -14.29 10.14 -17.33
C ARG A 75 -15.31 10.42 -16.20
N PRO A 76 -14.88 10.62 -14.95
CA PRO A 76 -15.74 11.06 -13.87
C PRO A 76 -16.34 12.44 -14.15
N SER A 77 -17.46 12.73 -13.48
CA SER A 77 -18.19 13.98 -13.68
C SER A 77 -17.37 15.18 -13.21
N PHE A 78 -17.42 16.28 -13.96
CA PHE A 78 -16.78 17.55 -13.55
C PHE A 78 -17.22 17.99 -12.15
N PHE A 79 -18.49 17.71 -11.79
CA PHE A 79 -19.07 18.00 -10.49
C PHE A 79 -18.39 17.25 -9.33
N GLU A 80 -18.02 15.99 -9.52
CA GLU A 80 -17.24 15.23 -8.52
C GLU A 80 -15.90 15.91 -8.26
N PHE A 81 -15.18 16.25 -9.33
CA PHE A 81 -13.87 16.91 -9.22
C PHE A 81 -13.97 18.26 -8.50
N SER A 82 -14.90 19.11 -8.93
CA SER A 82 -15.09 20.43 -8.34
C SER A 82 -15.52 20.32 -6.89
N GLY A 83 -16.40 19.36 -6.57
CA GLY A 83 -16.86 19.12 -5.21
C GLY A 83 -15.71 18.71 -4.28
N ILE A 84 -14.89 17.75 -4.70
CA ILE A 84 -13.72 17.31 -3.93
C ILE A 84 -12.73 18.47 -3.75
N SER A 85 -12.39 19.16 -4.84
CA SER A 85 -11.40 20.25 -4.81
C SER A 85 -11.83 21.40 -3.89
N LEU A 86 -13.08 21.84 -4.01
CA LEU A 86 -13.64 22.92 -3.21
C LEU A 86 -13.75 22.52 -1.73
N THR A 87 -14.24 21.31 -1.45
CA THR A 87 -14.35 20.79 -0.07
C THR A 87 -12.97 20.65 0.57
N SER A 88 -11.98 20.19 -0.18
CA SER A 88 -10.59 20.05 0.28
C SER A 88 -9.98 21.41 0.62
N ALA A 89 -10.16 22.41 -0.24
CA ALA A 89 -9.67 23.77 0.00
C ALA A 89 -10.34 24.41 1.23
N GLY A 90 -11.67 24.29 1.35
CA GLY A 90 -12.43 24.77 2.50
C GLY A 90 -12.03 24.08 3.80
N PHE A 91 -11.85 22.76 3.76
CA PHE A 91 -11.35 21.97 4.89
C PHE A 91 -9.98 22.48 5.37
N LEU A 92 -9.01 22.65 4.46
CA LEU A 92 -7.68 23.12 4.80
C LEU A 92 -7.71 24.54 5.38
N PHE A 93 -8.51 25.43 4.78
CA PHE A 93 -8.71 26.78 5.31
C PHE A 93 -9.20 26.78 6.76
N LEU A 94 -10.18 25.93 7.09
CA LEU A 94 -10.72 25.80 8.44
C LEU A 94 -9.69 25.26 9.44
N VAL A 95 -8.86 24.29 9.02
CA VAL A 95 -7.74 23.79 9.83
C VAL A 95 -6.75 24.92 10.13
N PHE A 96 -6.36 25.72 9.13
CA PHE A 96 -5.45 26.84 9.33
C PHE A 96 -6.02 27.94 10.22
N LYS A 97 -7.35 28.08 10.27
CA LYS A 97 -8.03 29.02 11.18
C LYS A 97 -8.25 28.45 12.59
N GLY A 98 -7.82 27.21 12.86
CA GLY A 98 -8.01 26.56 14.15
C GLY A 98 -9.47 26.24 14.48
N ALA A 99 -10.34 26.18 13.46
CA ALA A 99 -11.77 25.93 13.64
C ALA A 99 -12.09 24.42 13.76
N TRP A 100 -11.46 23.71 14.70
CA TRP A 100 -11.29 22.25 14.72
C TRP A 100 -12.55 21.38 14.56
N LEU A 101 -13.70 21.82 15.08
CA LEU A 101 -14.93 21.06 15.01
C LEU A 101 -15.39 20.85 13.54
N MET A 102 -15.29 21.88 12.71
CA MET A 102 -15.81 21.85 11.34
C MET A 102 -15.00 20.92 10.41
N PRO A 103 -13.65 20.96 10.39
CA PRO A 103 -12.83 19.98 9.70
C PRO A 103 -13.15 18.54 10.09
N VAL A 104 -13.34 18.26 11.39
CA VAL A 104 -13.69 16.91 11.85
C VAL A 104 -15.01 16.45 11.25
N VAL A 105 -16.04 17.30 11.26
CA VAL A 105 -17.34 16.99 10.63
C VAL A 105 -17.19 16.75 9.13
N ILE A 106 -16.46 17.62 8.42
CA ILE A 106 -16.21 17.47 6.98
C ILE A 106 -15.49 16.15 6.68
N MET A 107 -14.50 15.78 7.49
CA MET A 107 -13.75 14.53 7.33
C MET A 107 -14.65 13.30 7.53
N VAL A 108 -15.50 13.31 8.56
CA VAL A 108 -16.48 12.24 8.81
C VAL A 108 -17.46 12.12 7.65
N MET A 109 -18.02 13.24 7.17
CA MET A 109 -18.92 13.27 6.02
C MET A 109 -18.24 12.76 4.75
N ALA A 110 -16.98 13.15 4.49
CA ALA A 110 -16.22 12.70 3.34
C ALA A 110 -15.96 11.18 3.37
N VAL A 111 -15.61 10.63 4.53
CA VAL A 111 -15.43 9.17 4.71
C VAL A 111 -16.75 8.43 4.51
N LEU A 112 -17.85 8.91 5.12
CA LEU A 112 -19.17 8.31 4.94
C LEU A 112 -19.60 8.36 3.48
N TRP A 113 -19.42 9.50 2.82
CA TRP A 113 -19.72 9.65 1.40
C TRP A 113 -18.89 8.67 0.56
N LEU A 114 -17.59 8.55 0.83
CA LEU A 114 -16.72 7.60 0.12
C LEU A 114 -17.21 6.16 0.31
N LEU A 115 -17.50 5.75 1.54
CA LEU A 115 -17.96 4.39 1.84
C LEU A 115 -19.33 4.10 1.20
N LEU A 116 -20.29 5.00 1.37
CA LEU A 116 -21.62 4.86 0.81
C LEU A 116 -21.57 4.84 -0.72
N THR A 117 -20.82 5.75 -1.34
CA THR A 117 -20.73 5.81 -2.80
C THR A 117 -20.00 4.59 -3.35
N TRP A 118 -18.93 4.15 -2.70
CA TRP A 118 -18.20 2.96 -3.12
C TRP A 118 -19.07 1.70 -3.05
N VAL A 119 -19.79 1.49 -1.95
CA VAL A 119 -20.68 0.34 -1.78
C VAL A 119 -21.92 0.44 -2.66
N ALA A 120 -22.62 1.59 -2.65
CA ALA A 120 -23.89 1.77 -3.35
C ALA A 120 -23.74 1.84 -4.87
N GLN A 121 -22.70 2.52 -5.38
CA GLN A 121 -22.45 2.62 -6.83
C GLN A 121 -21.52 1.53 -7.35
N GLN A 122 -21.12 0.57 -6.51
CA GLN A 122 -20.26 -0.56 -6.87
C GLN A 122 -19.01 -0.11 -7.65
N TRP A 123 -18.34 0.95 -7.17
CA TRP A 123 -17.20 1.48 -7.87
C TRP A 123 -16.13 0.41 -8.10
N PRO A 124 -15.49 0.39 -9.28
CA PRO A 124 -14.34 -0.47 -9.51
C PRO A 124 -13.31 -0.27 -8.38
N LEU A 125 -12.76 -1.36 -7.85
CA LEU A 125 -11.86 -1.33 -6.70
C LEU A 125 -10.75 -0.29 -6.86
N GLN A 126 -10.18 -0.19 -8.07
CA GLN A 126 -9.12 0.77 -8.38
C GLN A 126 -9.59 2.22 -8.25
N ARG A 127 -10.81 2.56 -8.68
CA ARG A 127 -11.39 3.92 -8.53
C ARG A 127 -11.60 4.26 -7.07
N GLY A 128 -12.13 3.33 -6.28
CA GLY A 128 -12.35 3.57 -4.85
C GLY A 128 -11.04 3.74 -4.08
N LEU A 129 -10.03 2.92 -4.37
CA LEU A 129 -8.72 3.03 -3.73
C LEU A 129 -8.00 4.33 -4.11
N THR A 130 -8.07 4.77 -5.38
CA THR A 130 -7.46 6.05 -5.79
C THR A 130 -8.18 7.25 -5.16
N MET A 131 -9.50 7.18 -5.00
CA MET A 131 -10.27 8.18 -4.25
C MET A 131 -9.90 8.21 -2.76
N ALA A 132 -9.77 7.04 -2.12
CA ALA A 132 -9.27 6.95 -0.75
C ALA A 132 -7.87 7.57 -0.62
N ALA A 133 -7.00 7.37 -1.62
CA ALA A 133 -5.65 7.94 -1.62
C ALA A 133 -5.66 9.46 -1.68
N LEU A 134 -6.59 10.08 -2.42
CA LEU A 134 -6.74 11.54 -2.39
C LEU A 134 -7.15 12.07 -1.02
N PHE A 135 -8.16 11.46 -0.39
CA PHE A 135 -8.54 11.85 0.97
C PHE A 135 -7.38 11.70 1.95
N TRP A 136 -6.56 10.67 1.74
CA TRP A 136 -5.36 10.45 2.53
C TRP A 136 -4.30 11.54 2.30
N VAL A 137 -4.11 12.03 1.07
CA VAL A 137 -3.24 13.18 0.80
C VAL A 137 -3.71 14.41 1.56
N ILE A 138 -5.03 14.70 1.57
CA ILE A 138 -5.58 15.81 2.35
C ILE A 138 -5.28 15.63 3.85
N LEU A 139 -5.44 14.42 4.37
CA LEU A 139 -5.12 14.10 5.76
C LEU A 139 -3.63 14.33 6.08
N ARG A 140 -2.71 13.94 5.17
CA ARG A 140 -1.27 14.22 5.33
C ARG A 140 -0.97 15.71 5.35
N LEU A 141 -1.58 16.47 4.43
CA LEU A 141 -1.47 17.93 4.39
C LEU A 141 -1.96 18.58 5.69
N THR A 142 -3.02 18.01 6.27
CA THR A 142 -3.58 18.42 7.57
C THR A 142 -2.59 18.20 8.69
N MET A 143 -2.04 16.98 8.82
CA MET A 143 -1.05 16.65 9.85
C MET A 143 0.18 17.56 9.75
N MET A 144 0.57 17.88 8.53
CA MET A 144 1.68 18.79 8.30
C MET A 144 1.35 20.24 8.71
N ALA A 145 0.14 20.73 8.37
CA ALA A 145 -0.33 22.05 8.78
C ALA A 145 -0.41 22.16 10.31
N LEU A 146 -0.93 21.13 10.98
CA LEU A 146 -0.98 21.03 12.44
C LEU A 146 0.41 21.10 13.06
N ARG A 147 1.40 20.40 12.48
CA ARG A 147 2.79 20.44 12.94
C ARG A 147 3.42 21.82 12.76
N MET A 148 3.20 22.47 11.62
CA MET A 148 3.69 23.84 11.38
C MET A 148 3.02 24.88 12.30
N GLY A 149 1.74 24.67 12.64
CA GLY A 149 1.01 25.49 13.59
C GLY A 149 1.36 25.25 15.06
N GLY A 150 2.29 24.33 15.36
CA GLY A 150 2.71 24.01 16.73
C GLY A 150 1.68 23.18 17.52
N HIS A 151 0.64 22.65 16.86
CA HIS A 151 -0.37 21.80 17.49
C HIS A 151 0.05 20.34 17.59
N LEU A 152 1.02 19.91 16.78
CA LEU A 152 1.66 18.61 16.88
C LEU A 152 3.17 18.78 17.11
N GLY A 153 3.69 18.09 18.12
CA GLY A 153 5.11 17.99 18.43
C GLY A 153 5.88 17.12 17.43
N PRO A 154 7.22 17.18 17.43
CA PRO A 154 8.06 16.38 16.55
C PRO A 154 7.99 14.88 16.85
N GLU A 155 7.71 14.51 18.09
CA GLU A 155 7.59 13.13 18.58
C GLU A 155 6.17 12.58 18.51
N ASP A 156 5.20 13.38 18.04
CA ASP A 156 3.83 12.90 17.96
C ASP A 156 3.74 11.75 16.94
N PRO A 157 3.05 10.65 17.29
CA PRO A 157 3.05 9.47 16.45
C PRO A 157 2.06 9.55 15.28
N TRP A 158 1.13 10.51 15.31
CA TRP A 158 0.07 10.67 14.32
C TRP A 158 0.57 10.86 12.89
N PRO A 159 1.53 11.78 12.60
CA PRO A 159 2.03 11.95 11.24
C PRO A 159 2.64 10.66 10.67
N ARG A 160 3.40 9.93 11.49
CA ARG A 160 4.03 8.67 11.07
C ARG A 160 2.99 7.58 10.81
N ALA A 161 1.98 7.45 11.67
CA ALA A 161 0.87 6.52 11.47
C ALA A 161 0.12 6.81 10.16
N VAL A 162 -0.17 8.08 9.88
CA VAL A 162 -0.80 8.52 8.63
C VAL A 162 0.07 8.18 7.43
N ASP A 163 1.39 8.41 7.49
CA ASP A 163 2.30 8.06 6.41
C ASP A 163 2.39 6.54 6.15
N LEU A 164 2.44 5.72 7.21
CA LEU A 164 2.44 4.26 7.08
C LEU A 164 1.12 3.74 6.51
N GLY A 165 -0.01 4.30 6.94
CA GLY A 165 -1.32 3.98 6.38
C GLY A 165 -1.43 4.37 4.91
N PHE A 166 -0.83 5.51 4.52
CA PHE A 166 -0.78 5.92 3.12
C PHE A 166 0.06 4.97 2.28
N LEU A 167 1.24 4.59 2.79
CA LEU A 167 2.12 3.62 2.14
C LEU A 167 1.42 2.27 1.95
N ALA A 168 0.67 1.81 2.96
CA ALA A 168 -0.13 0.59 2.91
C ALA A 168 -1.20 0.67 1.80
N LEU A 169 -1.93 1.79 1.73
CA LEU A 169 -2.93 2.04 0.70
C LEU A 169 -2.31 2.08 -0.71
N LEU A 170 -1.20 2.80 -0.90
CA LEU A 170 -0.47 2.86 -2.17
C LEU A 170 0.03 1.47 -2.59
N SER A 171 0.46 0.65 -1.64
CA SER A 171 0.89 -0.73 -1.90
C SER A 171 -0.25 -1.58 -2.46
N VAL A 172 -1.48 -1.42 -1.94
CA VAL A 172 -2.67 -2.11 -2.47
C VAL A 172 -3.01 -1.60 -3.87
N ILE A 173 -2.93 -0.30 -4.11
CA ILE A 173 -3.13 0.28 -5.45
C ILE A 173 -2.09 -0.28 -6.43
N ALA A 174 -0.82 -0.34 -6.03
CA ALA A 174 0.25 -0.91 -6.84
C ALA A 174 -0.01 -2.40 -7.15
N LEU A 175 -0.37 -3.19 -6.14
CA LEU A 175 -0.68 -4.61 -6.31
C LEU A 175 -1.89 -4.82 -7.23
N THR A 176 -3.02 -4.16 -6.96
CA THR A 176 -4.25 -4.29 -7.76
C THR A 176 -4.07 -3.83 -9.19
N SER A 177 -3.23 -2.81 -9.41
CA SER A 177 -2.85 -2.41 -10.76
C SER A 177 -1.99 -3.48 -11.44
N SER A 178 -1.15 -4.24 -10.72
CA SER A 178 -0.12 -5.17 -11.24
C SER A 178 -0.66 -6.29 -12.15
N ARG A 179 0.19 -6.82 -13.05
CA ARG A 179 -0.14 -8.02 -13.84
C ARG A 179 -0.26 -9.27 -12.97
N ALA A 180 0.43 -9.32 -11.84
CA ALA A 180 0.35 -10.42 -10.89
C ALA A 180 -1.07 -10.59 -10.35
N TRP A 181 -1.80 -9.48 -10.17
CA TRP A 181 -3.21 -9.48 -9.79
C TRP A 181 -4.14 -9.98 -10.90
N HIS A 182 -3.91 -9.55 -12.13
CA HIS A 182 -4.79 -9.86 -13.27
C HIS A 182 -4.56 -11.26 -13.87
N GLY A 183 -3.34 -11.79 -13.80
CA GLY A 183 -2.94 -12.98 -14.55
C GLY A 183 -3.23 -14.31 -13.86
N ARG A 184 -3.33 -14.36 -12.52
CA ARG A 184 -3.63 -15.58 -11.74
C ARG A 184 -4.30 -15.20 -10.42
N ARG A 185 -5.49 -15.73 -10.16
CA ARG A 185 -6.20 -15.50 -8.89
C ARG A 185 -5.37 -16.05 -7.72
N PHE A 186 -5.19 -15.23 -6.70
CA PHE A 186 -4.76 -15.71 -5.38
C PHE A 186 -5.88 -16.56 -4.82
N ALA A 187 -5.56 -17.77 -4.36
CA ALA A 187 -6.52 -18.68 -3.77
C ALA A 187 -5.88 -19.40 -2.59
N VAL A 188 -6.62 -19.49 -1.49
CA VAL A 188 -6.29 -20.32 -0.34
C VAL A 188 -7.12 -21.60 -0.45
N PRO A 189 -6.50 -22.78 -0.65
CA PRO A 189 -7.24 -24.03 -0.74
C PRO A 189 -7.97 -24.30 0.58
N VAL A 190 -9.16 -24.90 0.51
CA VAL A 190 -10.02 -25.26 1.65
C VAL A 190 -9.25 -25.88 2.83
N PRO A 191 -8.41 -26.93 2.64
CA PRO A 191 -7.66 -27.53 3.75
C PRO A 191 -6.64 -26.57 4.42
N GLY A 192 -6.27 -25.48 3.73
CA GLY A 192 -5.35 -24.47 4.24
C GLY A 192 -6.02 -23.25 4.88
N GLN A 193 -7.35 -23.12 4.84
CA GLN A 193 -8.04 -21.90 5.30
C GLN A 193 -7.85 -21.64 6.79
N PHE A 194 -7.99 -22.67 7.64
CA PHE A 194 -7.76 -22.53 9.08
C PHE A 194 -6.33 -22.10 9.39
N GLN A 195 -5.33 -22.74 8.75
CA GLN A 195 -3.92 -22.37 8.92
C GLN A 195 -3.67 -20.95 8.43
N ALA A 196 -4.23 -20.57 7.28
CA ALA A 196 -4.10 -19.23 6.74
C ALA A 196 -4.66 -18.18 7.70
N GLY A 197 -5.86 -18.40 8.27
CA GLY A 197 -6.45 -17.54 9.28
C GLY A 197 -5.59 -17.47 10.55
N PHE A 198 -5.24 -18.62 11.13
CA PHE A 198 -4.48 -18.70 12.37
C PHE A 198 -3.11 -18.01 12.28
N PHE A 199 -2.36 -18.24 11.20
CA PHE A 199 -1.02 -17.65 11.05
C PHE A 199 -1.03 -16.21 10.54
N SER A 200 -2.10 -15.76 9.87
CA SER A 200 -2.22 -14.36 9.42
C SER A 200 -2.87 -13.44 10.44
N ALA A 201 -3.70 -13.95 11.37
CA ALA A 201 -4.36 -13.13 12.38
C ALA A 201 -3.36 -12.36 13.28
N PRO A 202 -2.30 -12.98 13.83
CA PRO A 202 -1.29 -12.24 14.58
C PRO A 202 -0.57 -11.21 13.71
N LEU A 203 -0.34 -11.52 12.42
CA LEU A 203 0.31 -10.59 11.49
C LEU A 203 -0.57 -9.35 11.24
N VAL A 204 -1.88 -9.53 11.09
CA VAL A 204 -2.85 -8.42 11.04
C VAL A 204 -2.74 -7.57 12.29
N VAL A 205 -2.84 -8.18 13.47
CA VAL A 205 -2.74 -7.46 14.75
C VAL A 205 -1.44 -6.68 14.82
N ALA A 206 -0.31 -7.29 14.46
CA ALA A 206 0.99 -6.63 14.51
C ALA A 206 1.12 -5.48 13.50
N VAL A 207 0.55 -5.62 12.30
CA VAL A 207 0.48 -4.54 11.31
C VAL A 207 -0.43 -3.40 11.80
N MET A 208 -1.56 -3.71 12.42
CA MET A 208 -2.46 -2.72 13.01
C MET A 208 -1.81 -1.99 14.18
N LEU A 209 -1.06 -2.69 15.04
CA LEU A 209 -0.29 -2.07 16.12
C LEU A 209 0.79 -1.12 15.59
N LYS A 210 1.43 -1.44 14.46
CA LYS A 210 2.37 -0.52 13.79
C LYS A 210 1.68 0.69 13.17
N LEU A 211 0.43 0.55 12.74
CA LEU A 211 -0.40 1.66 12.24
C LEU A 211 -1.01 2.48 13.37
N TRP A 212 -1.05 1.95 14.59
CA TRP A 212 -1.66 2.62 15.74
C TRP A 212 -0.74 3.74 16.25
N PRO A 213 -1.23 4.99 16.35
CA PRO A 213 -0.41 6.12 16.82
C PRO A 213 0.19 5.84 18.21
N TRP A 214 -0.57 5.24 19.12
CA TRP A 214 -0.09 4.97 20.47
C TRP A 214 0.76 3.70 20.59
N GLY A 215 1.08 3.04 19.47
CA GLY A 215 1.97 1.87 19.44
C GLY A 215 3.46 2.22 19.57
N HIS A 216 3.82 3.51 19.52
CA HIS A 216 5.20 4.00 19.45
C HIS A 216 5.76 4.74 20.70
N PRO A 217 5.42 4.45 21.97
CA PRO A 217 6.08 5.09 23.12
C PRO A 217 7.39 4.40 23.55
N LEU A 218 7.83 3.33 22.87
CA LEU A 218 8.99 2.56 23.29
C LEU A 218 10.29 3.15 22.74
N SER A 219 10.98 3.95 23.55
CA SER A 219 12.31 4.47 23.21
C SER A 219 13.37 3.35 23.12
N GLY A 220 14.31 3.47 22.18
CA GLY A 220 15.58 2.74 22.19
C GLY A 220 15.47 1.23 22.01
N ALA A 221 16.01 0.46 22.96
CA ALA A 221 16.16 -0.99 22.85
C ALA A 221 14.83 -1.74 22.72
N ALA A 222 13.75 -1.22 23.32
CA ALA A 222 12.43 -1.84 23.28
C ALA A 222 11.83 -1.84 21.86
N GLN A 223 12.02 -0.77 21.09
CA GLN A 223 11.58 -0.71 19.69
C GLN A 223 12.29 -1.78 18.83
N GLY A 224 13.59 -1.99 19.07
CA GLY A 224 14.36 -3.03 18.37
C GLY A 224 13.79 -4.43 18.60
N TRP A 225 13.33 -4.73 19.81
CA TRP A 225 12.67 -6.01 20.13
C TRP A 225 11.29 -6.13 19.47
N VAL A 226 10.52 -5.04 19.42
CA VAL A 226 9.23 -5.02 18.70
C VAL A 226 9.43 -5.30 17.22
N ASP A 227 10.43 -4.66 16.59
CA ASP A 227 10.73 -4.87 15.18
C ASP A 227 11.24 -6.29 14.91
N ALA A 228 12.08 -6.85 15.79
CA ALA A 228 12.53 -8.23 15.70
C ALA A 228 11.37 -9.24 15.89
N GLY A 229 10.47 -8.99 16.84
CA GLY A 229 9.27 -9.80 17.05
C GLY A 229 8.34 -9.78 15.84
N PHE A 230 8.13 -8.59 15.24
CA PHE A 230 7.38 -8.44 14.00
C PHE A 230 8.04 -9.21 12.84
N ALA A 231 9.37 -9.11 12.71
CA ALA A 231 10.14 -9.82 11.70
C ALA A 231 10.02 -11.34 11.83
N LEU A 232 10.15 -11.86 13.07
CA LEU A 232 9.98 -13.27 13.37
C LEU A 232 8.57 -13.75 13.03
N LEU A 233 7.56 -12.98 13.43
CA LEU A 233 6.17 -13.31 13.15
C LEU A 233 5.91 -13.38 11.65
N ALA A 234 6.38 -12.38 10.89
CA ALA A 234 6.27 -12.36 9.43
C ALA A 234 6.96 -13.60 8.80
N ALA A 235 8.13 -13.99 9.28
CA ALA A 235 8.86 -15.15 8.80
C ALA A 235 8.13 -16.47 9.12
N VAL A 236 7.54 -16.61 10.31
CA VAL A 236 6.74 -17.79 10.70
C VAL A 236 5.47 -17.90 9.85
N THR A 237 4.74 -16.80 9.69
CA THR A 237 3.57 -16.73 8.81
C THR A 237 3.94 -17.11 7.38
N ALA A 238 5.07 -16.59 6.88
CA ALA A 238 5.59 -16.87 5.54
C ALA A 238 6.00 -18.34 5.36
N TRP A 239 6.65 -18.93 6.36
CA TRP A 239 7.03 -20.34 6.35
C TRP A 239 5.79 -21.25 6.24
N SER A 240 4.77 -20.99 7.07
CA SER A 240 3.50 -21.70 7.01
C SER A 240 2.82 -21.52 5.65
N ALA A 241 2.79 -20.27 5.16
CA ALA A 241 2.22 -19.91 3.87
C ALA A 241 2.77 -20.70 2.68
N ARG A 242 4.03 -21.13 2.69
CA ARG A 242 4.59 -21.96 1.61
C ARG A 242 3.80 -23.25 1.35
N ARG A 243 3.08 -23.78 2.35
CA ARG A 243 2.34 -25.04 2.25
C ARG A 243 0.98 -24.90 1.59
N TRP A 244 0.37 -23.72 1.65
CA TRP A 244 -1.01 -23.51 1.19
C TRP A 244 -1.16 -22.40 0.14
N THR A 245 -0.06 -21.86 -0.39
CA THR A 245 -0.11 -20.73 -1.33
C THR A 245 0.10 -21.15 -2.77
N TRP A 246 -0.90 -20.87 -3.60
CA TRP A 246 -0.94 -21.27 -5.00
C TRP A 246 -1.22 -20.06 -5.89
N GLY A 247 -0.79 -20.11 -7.17
CA GLY A 247 -1.06 -19.06 -8.14
C GLY A 247 0.04 -18.01 -8.31
N GLY A 248 -0.36 -16.78 -8.70
CA GLY A 248 0.54 -15.71 -9.16
C GLY A 248 1.36 -15.01 -8.07
N LEU A 249 1.01 -15.22 -6.80
CA LEU A 249 1.65 -14.57 -5.64
C LEU A 249 2.54 -15.53 -4.83
N ARG A 250 2.97 -16.65 -5.43
CA ARG A 250 3.91 -17.61 -4.81
C ARG A 250 5.26 -17.01 -4.43
N TRP A 251 5.60 -15.84 -4.97
CA TRP A 251 6.82 -15.11 -4.62
C TRP A 251 6.73 -14.37 -3.28
N MET A 252 5.51 -14.07 -2.78
CA MET A 252 5.33 -13.30 -1.54
C MET A 252 5.82 -14.05 -0.30
N PRO A 253 5.51 -15.35 -0.07
CA PRO A 253 6.03 -16.06 1.10
C PRO A 253 7.57 -16.15 1.12
N PRO A 254 8.28 -16.51 0.03
CA PRO A 254 9.74 -16.42 0.00
C PRO A 254 10.27 -15.00 0.31
N ALA A 255 9.65 -13.95 -0.23
CA ALA A 255 10.05 -12.58 0.05
C ALA A 255 9.86 -12.21 1.53
N LEU A 256 8.73 -12.58 2.14
CA LEU A 256 8.43 -12.40 3.56
C LEU A 256 9.27 -13.28 4.49
N LEU A 257 9.94 -14.30 3.97
CA LEU A 257 10.89 -15.10 4.74
C LEU A 257 12.29 -14.49 4.74
N ILE A 258 12.73 -13.95 3.60
CA ILE A 258 14.09 -13.41 3.43
C ILE A 258 14.20 -11.96 3.94
N MET A 259 13.23 -11.10 3.60
CA MET A 259 13.30 -9.66 3.91
C MET A 259 13.40 -9.36 5.41
N PRO A 260 12.67 -10.05 6.32
CA PRO A 260 12.83 -9.81 7.75
C PRO A 260 14.22 -10.19 8.28
N VAL A 261 14.81 -11.28 7.77
CA VAL A 261 16.18 -11.68 8.14
C VAL A 261 17.18 -10.61 7.70
N ASN A 262 17.06 -10.13 6.47
CA ASN A 262 17.88 -9.03 5.97
C ASN A 262 17.69 -7.75 6.80
N GLN A 263 16.45 -7.44 7.20
CA GLN A 263 16.15 -6.28 8.03
C GLN A 263 16.82 -6.37 9.40
N VAL A 264 16.76 -7.53 10.08
CA VAL A 264 17.44 -7.75 11.36
C VAL A 264 18.96 -7.67 11.21
N ALA A 265 19.52 -8.31 10.18
CA ALA A 265 20.95 -8.28 9.91
C ALA A 265 21.46 -6.85 9.64
N LEU A 266 20.75 -6.08 8.81
CA LEU A 266 21.05 -4.67 8.57
C LEU A 266 20.93 -3.84 9.85
N GLY A 267 20.00 -4.15 10.74
CA GLY A 267 19.84 -3.45 12.02
C GLY A 267 21.01 -3.71 12.98
N LEU A 268 21.50 -4.95 13.03
CA LEU A 268 22.70 -5.29 13.78
C LEU A 268 23.94 -4.61 13.18
N TYR A 269 24.09 -4.65 11.85
CA TYR A 269 25.20 -4.02 11.16
C TYR A 269 25.19 -2.49 11.30
N ALA A 270 24.02 -1.86 11.29
CA ALA A 270 23.85 -0.42 11.50
C ALA A 270 24.40 0.06 12.85
N LYS A 271 24.42 -0.79 13.89
CA LYS A 271 24.96 -0.42 15.21
C LYS A 271 26.47 -0.32 15.25
N VAL A 272 27.16 -1.04 14.36
CA VAL A 272 28.63 -1.13 14.34
C VAL A 272 29.21 -0.35 13.15
N SER A 273 28.43 -0.16 12.09
CA SER A 273 28.86 0.54 10.89
C SER A 273 28.86 2.05 11.09
N SER A 274 29.93 2.71 10.64
CA SER A 274 29.98 4.17 10.47
C SER A 274 29.33 4.65 9.17
N ASN A 275 28.89 3.73 8.30
CA ASN A 275 28.31 4.07 7.01
C ASN A 275 26.83 4.50 7.17
N THR A 276 26.54 5.75 6.83
CA THR A 276 25.20 6.35 6.91
C THR A 276 24.17 5.71 5.97
N LEU A 277 24.61 4.96 4.95
CA LEU A 277 23.72 4.20 4.07
C LEU A 277 23.11 2.98 4.75
N VAL A 278 23.79 2.39 5.74
CA VAL A 278 23.33 1.15 6.39
C VAL A 278 22.04 1.38 7.19
N PRO A 279 21.93 2.40 8.05
CA PRO A 279 20.66 2.74 8.71
C PRO A 279 19.52 3.02 7.73
N LEU A 280 19.81 3.70 6.61
CA LEU A 280 18.82 3.96 5.57
C LEU A 280 18.30 2.66 4.93
N LEU A 281 19.20 1.76 4.54
CA LEU A 281 18.83 0.45 3.99
C LEU A 281 18.05 -0.39 5.01
N HIS A 282 18.41 -0.33 6.29
CA HIS A 282 17.67 -0.98 7.37
C HIS A 282 16.22 -0.45 7.46
N GLN A 283 16.04 0.88 7.44
CA GLN A 283 14.71 1.49 7.47
C GLN A 283 13.88 1.14 6.24
N LEU A 284 14.45 1.23 5.02
CA LEU A 284 13.80 0.82 3.79
C LEU A 284 13.37 -0.65 3.84
N SER A 285 14.25 -1.53 4.32
CA SER A 285 13.94 -2.95 4.50
C SER A 285 12.77 -3.15 5.48
N GLY A 286 12.74 -2.39 6.59
CA GLY A 286 11.62 -2.43 7.54
C GLY A 286 10.28 -2.01 6.93
N LEU A 287 10.28 -0.95 6.13
CA LEU A 287 9.08 -0.48 5.42
C LEU A 287 8.62 -1.49 4.35
N LEU A 288 9.56 -2.13 3.64
CA LEU A 288 9.24 -3.18 2.66
C LEU A 288 8.61 -4.41 3.34
N VAL A 289 9.17 -4.87 4.47
CA VAL A 289 8.58 -5.96 5.26
C VAL A 289 7.16 -5.58 5.71
N PHE A 290 6.96 -4.36 6.18
CA PHE A 290 5.64 -3.85 6.53
C PHE A 290 4.65 -3.89 5.35
N CYS A 291 5.05 -3.39 4.18
CA CYS A 291 4.19 -3.42 2.98
C CYS A 291 3.82 -4.84 2.57
N LEU A 292 4.81 -5.74 2.53
CA LEU A 292 4.57 -7.14 2.17
C LEU A 292 3.67 -7.84 3.18
N ALA A 293 3.86 -7.57 4.48
CA ALA A 293 3.04 -8.14 5.55
C ALA A 293 1.60 -7.64 5.47
N PHE A 294 1.41 -6.34 5.25
CA PHE A 294 0.09 -5.74 5.08
C PHE A 294 -0.63 -6.30 3.85
N LEU A 295 0.05 -6.39 2.70
CA LEU A 295 -0.51 -6.98 1.49
C LEU A 295 -0.87 -8.44 1.72
N TRP A 296 0.02 -9.21 2.35
CA TRP A 296 -0.22 -10.61 2.66
C TRP A 296 -1.47 -10.81 3.52
N ALA A 297 -1.52 -10.09 4.63
CA ALA A 297 -2.66 -10.07 5.52
C ALA A 297 -3.96 -9.71 4.79
N SER A 298 -3.96 -8.61 4.04
CA SER A 298 -5.14 -8.15 3.29
C SER A 298 -5.62 -9.18 2.28
N LEU A 299 -4.71 -9.84 1.57
CA LEU A 299 -5.05 -10.86 0.56
C LEU A 299 -5.64 -12.12 1.19
N VAL A 300 -5.02 -12.63 2.25
CA VAL A 300 -5.50 -13.84 2.94
C VAL A 300 -6.90 -13.60 3.49
N TRP A 301 -7.11 -12.48 4.18
CA TRP A 301 -8.40 -12.18 4.80
C TRP A 301 -9.50 -11.87 3.78
N ALA A 302 -9.18 -11.18 2.68
CA ALA A 302 -10.13 -10.97 1.60
C ALA A 302 -10.58 -12.30 0.96
N GLU A 303 -9.67 -13.27 0.85
CA GLU A 303 -9.99 -14.58 0.29
C GLU A 303 -10.79 -15.46 1.26
N LEU A 304 -10.44 -15.45 2.55
CA LEU A 304 -11.22 -16.14 3.59
C LEU A 304 -12.67 -15.63 3.63
N TRP A 305 -12.84 -14.31 3.64
CA TRP A 305 -14.15 -13.67 3.62
C TRP A 305 -14.96 -14.00 2.36
N ARG A 306 -14.30 -14.12 1.20
CA ARG A 306 -14.95 -14.54 -0.05
C ARG A 306 -15.45 -15.98 0.05
N ASN A 307 -14.63 -16.89 0.58
CA ASN A 307 -14.96 -18.31 0.71
C ASN A 307 -16.14 -18.53 1.68
N GLU A 308 -16.27 -17.72 2.73
CA GLU A 308 -17.43 -17.76 3.64
C GLU A 308 -18.75 -17.38 2.95
N ARG A 309 -18.71 -16.44 2.00
CA ARG A 309 -19.92 -15.97 1.26
C ARG A 309 -20.31 -16.84 0.08
N SER A 310 -19.37 -17.61 -0.43
CA SER A 310 -19.58 -18.52 -1.55
C SER A 310 -19.14 -19.92 -1.12
N PRO A 311 -19.83 -20.54 -0.14
CA PRO A 311 -19.58 -21.94 0.18
C PRO A 311 -19.74 -22.70 -1.13
N ALA A 312 -18.67 -23.37 -1.56
CA ALA A 312 -18.75 -24.24 -2.72
C ALA A 312 -19.96 -25.15 -2.51
N THR A 313 -20.95 -25.06 -3.40
CA THR A 313 -22.00 -26.07 -3.46
C THR A 313 -21.28 -27.40 -3.62
N PRO A 314 -21.50 -28.35 -2.68
CA PRO A 314 -20.75 -29.60 -2.61
C PRO A 314 -20.87 -30.42 -3.89
#